data_AF-A0AAW0I423-F1
#
_entry.id   AF-A0AAW0I423-F1
#
_cell.length_a   1.000
_cell.length_b   1.000
_cell.length_c   1.000
_cell.angle_alpha   90.00
_cell.angle_beta   90.00
_cell.angle_gamma   90.00
#
_symmetry.space_group_name_H-M   'P 1'
#
loop_
_entity.id
_entity.type
_entity.pdbx_description
1 polymer ?
#
loop_
_entity_poly.entity_id
_entity_poly.type
_entity_poly.pdbx_seq_one_letter_code
_entity_poly.pdbx_strand_id
1 'polypeptide(L)'
;GKFYLVIEELSQLFRSLVPIQLWYKYIMGGDSSNSYFLGGVLIILYSLCKSFDICGRVGGVRKALKLLCSSQNYGVRATGQQCTEAGAICAICQAEFRDPMILLCQHVFCEECLCLWLDRERTCPLCRSVAVDTLRCWKDGATSAHLQVY
;
A
#
# COMPACT_ATOMS: atom_id res chain seq x y z
N GLY A 1 -0.62 -2.52 -9.86
CA GLY A 1 -1.17 -2.19 -8.53
C GLY A 1 -0.08 -1.73 -7.57
N LYS A 2 0.67 -2.65 -6.95
CA LYS A 2 1.66 -2.31 -5.90
C LYS A 2 2.71 -1.26 -6.32
N PHE A 3 3.20 -1.31 -7.56
CA PHE A 3 4.15 -0.32 -8.09
C PHE A 3 3.54 1.09 -8.20
N TYR A 4 2.26 1.19 -8.61
CA TYR A 4 1.54 2.47 -8.67
C TYR A 4 1.34 3.06 -7.26
N LEU A 5 1.05 2.24 -6.25
CA LEU A 5 0.97 2.69 -4.85
C LEU A 5 2.30 3.29 -4.39
N VAL A 6 3.43 2.64 -4.68
CA VAL A 6 4.76 3.17 -4.33
C VAL A 6 5.04 4.48 -5.06
N ILE A 7 4.71 4.57 -6.36
CA ILE A 7 4.85 5.80 -7.14
C ILE A 7 3.99 6.93 -6.54
N GLU A 8 2.74 6.65 -6.18
CA GLU A 8 1.82 7.63 -5.61
C GLU A 8 2.37 8.20 -4.30
N GLU A 9 2.75 7.34 -3.36
CA GLU A 9 3.31 7.75 -2.06
C GLU A 9 4.64 8.51 -2.22
N LEU A 10 5.50 8.10 -3.17
CA LEU A 10 6.73 8.84 -3.50
C LEU A 10 6.42 10.21 -4.12
N SER A 11 5.42 10.29 -5.00
CA SER A 11 5.00 11.54 -5.63
C SER A 11 4.46 12.53 -4.61
N GLN A 12 3.72 12.05 -3.61
CA GLN A 12 3.21 12.87 -2.52
C GLN A 12 4.32 13.37 -1.59
N LEU A 13 5.31 12.52 -1.28
CA LEU A 13 6.51 12.94 -0.54
C LEU A 13 7.29 14.00 -1.33
N PHE A 14 7.47 13.82 -2.63
CA PHE A 14 8.14 14.81 -3.46
C PHE A 14 7.41 16.16 -3.46
N ARG A 15 6.08 16.15 -3.64
CA ARG A 15 5.26 17.38 -3.58
C ARG A 15 5.36 18.10 -2.24
N SER A 16 5.53 17.39 -1.12
CA SER A 16 5.70 18.05 0.17
C SER A 16 7.07 18.71 0.34
N LEU A 17 8.10 18.27 -0.38
CA LEU A 17 9.47 18.81 -0.31
C LEU A 17 9.68 20.07 -1.16
N VAL A 18 8.98 20.21 -2.30
CA VAL A 18 9.17 21.34 -3.23
C VAL A 18 8.97 22.72 -2.56
N PRO A 19 7.91 22.96 -1.76
CA PRO A 19 7.68 24.26 -1.14
C PRO A 19 8.73 24.65 -0.09
N ILE A 20 9.46 23.68 0.49
CA ILE A 20 10.43 23.92 1.57
C ILE A 20 11.51 24.89 1.11
N GLN A 21 12.04 24.66 -0.10
CA GLN A 21 13.10 25.49 -0.66
C GLN A 21 12.63 26.94 -0.87
N LEU A 22 11.39 27.14 -1.29
CA LEU A 22 10.82 28.48 -1.51
C LEU A 22 10.57 29.23 -0.19
N TRP A 23 9.97 28.55 0.80
CA TRP A 23 9.67 29.14 2.09
C TRP A 23 10.93 29.53 2.87
N TYR A 24 11.96 28.67 2.85
CA TYR A 24 13.24 29.00 3.47
C TYR A 24 13.89 30.24 2.85
N LYS A 25 13.88 30.34 1.51
CA LYS A 25 14.42 31.52 0.79
C LYS A 25 13.63 32.79 1.12
N TYR A 26 12.30 32.69 1.17
CA TYR A 26 11.43 33.82 1.49
C TYR A 26 11.66 34.35 2.90
N ILE A 27 11.77 33.47 3.90
CA ILE A 27 11.96 33.88 5.30
C ILE A 27 13.38 34.41 5.56
N MET A 28 14.40 33.87 4.89
CA MET A 28 15.79 34.35 4.99
C MET A 28 16.05 35.70 4.29
N GLY A 29 15.22 36.09 3.31
CA GLY A 29 15.41 37.31 2.52
C GLY A 29 14.84 38.60 3.14
N GLY A 30 14.46 38.61 4.42
CA GLY A 30 13.88 39.79 5.09
C GLY A 30 14.93 40.77 5.63
N ASP A 31 15.02 41.97 5.06
CA ASP A 31 16.07 42.96 5.31
C ASP A 31 15.87 43.88 6.55
N SER A 32 15.34 43.41 7.69
CA SER A 32 15.18 44.29 8.87
C SER A 32 15.59 43.67 10.22
N SER A 33 16.22 44.47 11.09
CA SER A 33 16.79 44.00 12.37
C SER A 33 15.77 43.38 13.34
N ASN A 34 14.56 43.92 13.41
CA ASN A 34 13.44 43.36 14.18
C ASN A 34 12.83 42.10 13.51
N SER A 35 13.12 41.86 12.22
CA SER A 35 12.61 40.73 11.46
C SER A 35 13.43 39.45 11.59
N TYR A 36 14.67 39.50 12.10
CA TYR A 36 15.49 38.29 12.30
C TYR A 36 14.95 37.39 13.41
N PHE A 37 14.46 37.96 14.52
CA PHE A 37 13.85 37.17 15.59
C PHE A 37 12.55 36.52 15.13
N LEU A 38 11.67 37.29 14.47
CA LEU A 38 10.42 36.78 13.90
C LEU A 38 10.68 35.73 12.80
N GLY A 39 11.65 35.97 11.92
CA GLY A 39 12.07 35.03 10.88
C GLY A 39 12.64 33.74 11.47
N GLY A 40 13.44 33.81 12.52
CA GLY A 40 13.94 32.65 13.25
C GLY A 40 12.80 31.82 13.86
N VAL A 41 11.84 32.47 14.53
CA VAL A 41 10.66 31.80 15.10
C VAL A 41 9.81 31.13 14.00
N LEU A 42 9.58 31.82 12.88
CA LEU A 42 8.83 31.28 11.74
C LEU A 42 9.54 30.08 11.10
N ILE A 43 10.86 30.12 10.94
CA ILE A 43 11.65 28.98 10.42
C ILE A 43 11.54 27.78 11.36
N ILE A 44 11.68 27.98 12.67
CA ILE A 44 11.58 26.90 13.65
C ILE A 44 10.19 26.27 13.60
N LEU A 45 9.14 27.09 13.65
CA LEU A 45 7.75 26.62 13.64
C LEU A 45 7.42 25.90 12.33
N TYR A 46 7.83 26.46 11.19
CA TYR A 46 7.69 25.82 9.87
C TYR A 46 8.42 24.47 9.80
N SER A 47 9.66 24.40 10.29
CA SER A 47 10.48 23.17 10.27
C SER A 47 9.87 22.07 11.14
N LEU A 48 9.34 22.42 12.32
CA LEU A 48 8.66 21.47 13.19
C LEU A 48 7.37 20.94 12.56
N CYS A 49 6.53 21.82 12.00
CA CYS A 49 5.31 21.39 11.31
C CYS A 49 5.63 20.52 10.08
N LYS A 50 6.64 20.90 9.29
CA LYS A 50 6.99 20.19 8.05
C LYS A 50 7.66 18.84 8.34
N SER A 51 8.51 18.76 9.36
CA SER A 51 9.11 17.49 9.79
C SER A 51 8.06 16.48 10.24
N PHE A 52 6.99 16.93 10.92
CA PHE A 52 5.87 16.06 11.28
C PHE A 52 5.12 15.53 10.04
N ASP A 53 4.79 16.39 9.06
CA ASP A 53 4.17 15.98 7.78
C ASP A 53 5.05 15.00 7.00
N ILE A 54 6.35 15.29 6.86
CA ILE A 54 7.30 14.42 6.15
C ILE A 54 7.42 13.06 6.83
N CYS A 55 7.54 13.01 8.16
CA CYS A 55 7.61 11.76 8.92
C CYS A 55 6.38 10.87 8.67
N GLY A 56 5.18 11.45 8.65
CA GLY A 56 3.95 10.73 8.30
C GLY A 56 4.00 10.13 6.89
N ARG A 57 4.40 10.94 5.89
CA ARG A 57 4.50 10.51 4.48
C ARG A 57 5.58 9.45 4.24
N VAL A 58 6.73 9.56 4.91
CA VAL A 58 7.78 8.54 4.87
C VAL A 58 7.28 7.21 5.45
N GLY A 59 6.44 7.25 6.50
CA GLY A 59 5.75 6.07 7.01
C GLY A 59 4.86 5.38 5.96
N GLY A 60 4.11 6.17 5.18
CA GLY A 60 3.30 5.70 4.05
C GLY A 60 4.13 5.00 2.97
N VAL A 61 5.19 5.66 2.50
CA VAL A 61 6.15 5.10 1.53
C VAL A 61 6.77 3.79 2.03
N ARG A 62 7.21 3.74 3.29
CA ARG A 62 7.78 2.50 3.88
C ARG A 62 6.78 1.36 3.91
N LYS A 63 5.52 1.65 4.26
CA LYS A 63 4.44 0.65 4.23
C LYS A 63 4.17 0.17 2.82
N ALA A 64 4.09 1.06 1.84
CA ALA A 64 3.91 0.73 0.43
C ALA A 64 5.07 -0.12 -0.11
N LEU A 65 6.31 0.20 0.26
CA LEU A 65 7.50 -0.56 -0.11
C LEU A 65 7.48 -1.96 0.51
N LYS A 66 7.11 -2.08 1.80
CA LYS A 66 6.99 -3.38 2.48
C LYS A 66 5.96 -4.28 1.78
N LEU A 67 4.86 -3.71 1.29
CA LEU A 67 3.83 -4.42 0.52
C LEU A 67 4.29 -4.80 -0.89
N LEU A 68 5.12 -3.97 -1.51
CA LEU A 68 5.79 -4.27 -2.79
C LEU A 68 6.70 -5.50 -2.63
N CYS A 69 7.52 -5.51 -1.58
CA CYS A 69 8.51 -6.56 -1.32
C CYS A 69 7.91 -7.85 -0.72
N SER A 70 6.76 -7.77 -0.06
CA SER A 70 6.09 -8.96 0.48
C SER A 70 5.32 -9.70 -0.63
N SER A 71 5.74 -10.94 -0.91
CA SER A 71 4.93 -11.91 -1.65
C SER A 71 3.69 -12.23 -0.84
N GLN A 72 2.51 -11.98 -1.40
CA GLN A 72 1.26 -12.35 -0.73
C GLN A 72 1.04 -13.85 -0.93
N ASN A 73 1.28 -14.64 0.11
CA ASN A 73 0.90 -16.05 0.10
C ASN A 73 -0.60 -16.13 0.39
N TYR A 74 -1.40 -16.48 -0.61
CA TYR A 74 -2.87 -16.61 -0.50
C TYR A 74 -3.32 -17.90 0.19
N GLY A 75 -2.37 -18.76 0.51
CA GLY A 75 -2.57 -20.09 1.06
C GLY A 75 -1.24 -20.84 1.14
N VAL A 76 -1.32 -22.13 1.47
CA VAL A 76 -0.17 -23.04 1.43
C VAL A 76 -0.29 -23.89 0.16
N ARG A 77 0.84 -24.36 -0.38
CA ARG A 77 0.82 -25.35 -1.47
C ARG A 77 0.06 -26.59 -1.01
N ALA A 78 -0.97 -26.99 -1.75
CA ALA A 78 -1.77 -28.16 -1.40
C ALA A 78 -1.00 -29.45 -1.76
N THR A 79 -1.08 -30.45 -0.89
CA THR A 79 -0.50 -31.77 -1.18
C THR A 79 -1.38 -32.50 -2.20
N GLY A 80 -0.81 -33.43 -2.98
CA GLY A 80 -1.56 -34.22 -3.97
C GLY A 80 -2.79 -34.93 -3.38
N GLN A 81 -2.72 -35.42 -2.14
CA GLN A 81 -3.87 -36.01 -1.43
C GLN A 81 -5.04 -35.03 -1.26
N GLN A 82 -4.77 -33.78 -0.90
CA GLN A 82 -5.79 -32.74 -0.73
C GLN A 82 -6.43 -32.35 -2.08
N CYS A 83 -5.66 -32.44 -3.16
CA CYS A 83 -6.19 -32.23 -4.51
C CYS A 83 -7.15 -33.34 -4.91
N THR A 84 -6.84 -34.60 -4.56
CA THR A 84 -7.72 -35.75 -4.81
C THR A 84 -9.01 -35.67 -4.01
N GLU A 85 -8.92 -35.29 -2.72
CA GLU A 85 -10.09 -35.08 -1.85
C GLU A 85 -11.00 -33.94 -2.35
N ALA A 86 -10.40 -32.91 -2.96
CA ALA A 86 -11.13 -31.80 -3.60
C ALA A 86 -11.70 -32.14 -5.00
N GLY A 87 -11.58 -33.39 -5.47
CA GLY A 87 -12.10 -33.83 -6.76
C GLY A 87 -11.16 -33.61 -7.95
N ALA A 88 -9.88 -33.34 -7.72
CA ALA A 88 -8.80 -33.17 -8.70
C ALA A 88 -9.01 -32.07 -9.77
N ILE A 89 -10.07 -31.29 -9.68
CA ILE A 89 -10.46 -30.26 -10.64
C ILE A 89 -10.65 -28.93 -9.90
N CYS A 90 -10.11 -27.85 -10.46
CA CYS A 90 -10.30 -26.53 -9.90
C CYS A 90 -11.70 -25.99 -10.19
N ALA A 91 -12.44 -25.55 -9.16
CA ALA A 91 -13.80 -25.02 -9.31
C ALA A 91 -13.89 -23.69 -10.08
N ILE A 92 -12.78 -23.00 -10.35
CA ILE A 92 -12.74 -21.74 -11.10
C ILE A 92 -12.50 -21.98 -12.60
N CYS A 93 -11.41 -22.68 -12.96
CA CYS A 93 -11.11 -22.96 -14.38
C CYS A 93 -11.71 -24.26 -14.89
N GLN A 94 -12.27 -25.10 -14.02
CA GLN A 94 -12.82 -26.42 -14.32
C GLN A 94 -11.85 -27.36 -15.05
N ALA A 95 -10.54 -27.16 -14.81
CA ALA A 95 -9.46 -27.99 -15.34
C ALA A 95 -8.65 -28.59 -14.17
N GLU A 96 -7.73 -29.50 -14.51
CA GLU A 96 -6.78 -30.07 -13.55
C GLU A 96 -5.98 -28.96 -12.84
N PHE A 97 -5.67 -29.17 -11.56
CA PHE A 97 -4.96 -28.19 -10.76
C PHE A 97 -3.56 -27.88 -11.33
N ARG A 98 -3.32 -26.61 -11.62
CA ARG A 98 -2.00 -26.06 -11.91
C ARG A 98 -1.54 -25.27 -10.70
N ASP A 99 -0.47 -25.73 -10.04
CA ASP A 99 0.04 -25.11 -8.82
C ASP A 99 -1.06 -24.96 -7.73
N PRO A 100 -1.58 -26.09 -7.18
CA PRO A 100 -2.70 -26.05 -6.26
C PRO A 100 -2.34 -25.36 -4.94
N MET A 101 -3.22 -24.46 -4.53
CA MET A 101 -3.14 -23.69 -3.29
C MET A 101 -4.36 -23.99 -2.44
N ILE A 102 -4.13 -24.35 -1.17
CA ILE A 102 -5.18 -24.57 -0.19
C ILE A 102 -5.37 -23.33 0.69
N LEU A 103 -6.62 -22.86 0.80
CA LEU A 103 -6.98 -21.78 1.72
C LEU A 103 -7.17 -22.31 3.15
N LEU A 104 -7.23 -21.40 4.12
CA LEU A 104 -7.55 -21.72 5.52
C LEU A 104 -8.90 -22.44 5.69
N CYS A 105 -9.85 -22.21 4.78
CA CYS A 105 -11.13 -22.92 4.73
C CYS A 105 -11.07 -24.31 4.06
N GLN A 106 -9.86 -24.81 3.79
CA GLN A 106 -9.56 -26.12 3.19
C GLN A 106 -10.01 -26.31 1.73
N HIS A 107 -10.44 -25.26 1.05
CA HIS A 107 -10.72 -25.31 -0.39
C HIS A 107 -9.45 -25.13 -1.22
N VAL A 108 -9.34 -25.91 -2.30
CA VAL A 108 -8.18 -25.96 -3.19
C VAL A 108 -8.50 -25.30 -4.53
N PHE A 109 -7.61 -24.45 -5.02
CA PHE A 109 -7.71 -23.79 -6.32
C PHE A 109 -6.33 -23.69 -6.98
N CYS A 110 -6.28 -23.46 -8.29
CA CYS A 110 -5.03 -23.08 -8.96
C CYS A 110 -4.54 -21.73 -8.43
N GLU A 111 -3.23 -21.56 -8.29
CA GLU A 111 -2.61 -20.29 -7.85
C GLU A 111 -3.10 -19.11 -8.69
N GLU A 112 -3.07 -19.23 -10.03
CA GLU A 112 -3.51 -18.16 -10.94
C GLU A 112 -4.99 -17.82 -10.79
N CYS A 113 -5.84 -18.85 -10.69
CA CYS A 113 -7.29 -18.68 -10.54
C CYS A 113 -7.63 -18.00 -9.21
N LEU A 114 -6.96 -18.42 -8.14
CA LEU A 114 -7.12 -17.83 -6.82
C LEU A 114 -6.62 -16.37 -6.81
N CYS A 115 -5.50 -16.07 -7.47
CA CYS A 115 -5.00 -14.70 -7.60
C CYS A 115 -6.01 -13.78 -8.30
N LEU A 116 -6.59 -14.22 -9.42
CA LEU A 116 -7.57 -13.46 -10.19
C LEU A 116 -8.88 -13.25 -9.42
N TRP A 117 -9.31 -14.25 -8.64
CA TRP A 117 -10.49 -14.12 -7.81
C TRP A 117 -10.24 -13.15 -6.64
N LEU A 118 -9.14 -13.33 -5.92
CA LEU A 118 -8.78 -12.48 -4.77
C LEU A 118 -8.45 -11.04 -5.16
N ASP A 119 -8.22 -10.79 -6.44
CA ASP A 119 -8.12 -9.46 -7.03
C ASP A 119 -9.43 -8.68 -7.01
N ARG A 120 -10.59 -9.36 -6.96
CA ARG A 120 -11.91 -8.75 -6.93
C ARG A 120 -12.60 -8.95 -5.58
N GLU A 121 -12.60 -10.19 -5.09
CA GLU A 121 -13.33 -10.59 -3.88
C GLU A 121 -12.38 -11.04 -2.76
N ARG A 122 -12.69 -10.73 -1.49
CA ARG A 122 -11.87 -11.18 -0.34
C ARG A 122 -12.20 -12.57 0.17
N THR A 123 -13.14 -13.25 -0.47
CA THR A 123 -13.80 -14.44 0.09
C THR A 123 -13.50 -15.66 -0.76
N CYS A 124 -13.52 -16.84 -0.13
CA CYS A 124 -13.46 -18.10 -0.87
C CYS A 124 -14.63 -18.20 -1.88
N PRO A 125 -14.38 -18.60 -3.14
CA PRO A 125 -15.44 -18.78 -4.14
C PRO A 125 -16.51 -19.80 -3.73
N LEU A 126 -16.15 -20.79 -2.91
CA LEU A 126 -17.04 -21.90 -2.53
C LEU A 126 -17.83 -21.60 -1.24
N CYS A 127 -17.15 -21.21 -0.16
CA CYS A 127 -17.78 -21.05 1.15
C CYS A 127 -17.92 -19.61 1.62
N ARG A 128 -17.45 -18.63 0.84
CA ARG A 128 -17.47 -17.19 1.17
C ARG A 128 -16.72 -16.81 2.46
N SER A 129 -15.95 -17.70 3.06
CA SER A 129 -15.09 -17.38 4.20
C SER A 129 -14.02 -16.37 3.79
N VAL A 130 -13.63 -15.46 4.69
CA VAL A 130 -12.57 -14.49 4.43
C VAL A 130 -11.24 -15.22 4.18
N ALA A 131 -10.69 -15.02 2.99
CA ALA A 131 -9.45 -15.64 2.52
C ALA A 131 -8.22 -14.77 2.79
N VAL A 132 -8.39 -13.44 2.80
CA VAL A 132 -7.32 -12.46 2.98
C VAL A 132 -7.81 -11.35 3.91
N ASP A 133 -7.14 -11.18 5.06
CA ASP A 133 -7.47 -10.17 6.07
C ASP A 133 -6.99 -8.75 5.67
N THR A 134 -6.10 -8.65 4.67
CA THR A 134 -5.52 -7.35 4.27
C THR A 134 -6.38 -6.59 3.25
N LEU A 135 -6.96 -5.48 3.70
CA LEU A 135 -7.03 -4.16 3.01
C LEU A 135 -6.11 -4.01 1.77
N ARG A 136 -6.54 -4.37 0.56
CA ARG A 136 -5.90 -4.12 -0.73
C ARG A 136 -6.29 -2.72 -1.24
N CYS A 137 -6.10 -1.72 -0.39
CA CYS A 137 -6.46 -0.32 -0.66
C CYS A 137 -5.81 0.23 -1.95
N TRP A 138 -4.71 -0.38 -2.42
CA TRP A 138 -3.98 -0.03 -3.64
C TRP A 138 -4.66 -0.42 -4.97
N LYS A 139 -5.87 -1.00 -4.95
CA LYS A 139 -6.62 -1.33 -6.18
C LYS A 139 -7.96 -0.61 -6.31
N ASP A 140 -8.45 0.04 -5.26
CA ASP A 140 -9.80 0.62 -5.23
C ASP A 140 -9.90 1.95 -6.02
N GLY A 141 -8.82 2.41 -6.65
CA GLY A 141 -8.77 3.68 -7.38
C GLY A 141 -8.94 4.93 -6.51
N ALA A 142 -9.23 4.74 -5.22
CA ALA A 142 -9.25 5.79 -4.24
C ALA A 142 -7.83 6.33 -4.03
N THR A 143 -7.62 7.61 -4.35
CA THR A 143 -6.41 8.34 -3.99
C THR A 143 -6.24 8.29 -2.47
N SER A 144 -5.03 8.09 -1.96
CA SER A 144 -4.80 8.15 -0.52
C SER A 144 -5.27 9.52 0.01
N ALA A 145 -6.21 9.52 0.96
CA ALA A 145 -6.81 10.73 1.52
C ALA A 145 -5.79 11.46 2.41
N HIS A 146 -4.82 12.11 1.78
CA HIS A 146 -3.84 12.94 2.46
C HIS A 146 -4.32 14.38 2.50
N LEU A 147 -4.56 14.88 3.72
CA LEU A 147 -4.81 16.30 3.96
C LEU A 147 -3.62 17.11 3.40
N GLN A 148 -3.86 17.93 2.38
CA GLN A 148 -2.85 18.83 1.82
C GLN A 148 -2.90 20.14 2.59
N VAL A 149 -2.01 20.29 3.58
CA VAL A 149 -1.73 21.60 4.18
C VAL A 149 -0.64 22.24 3.34
N TYR A 150 -1.04 23.19 2.48
CA TYR A 150 -0.14 23.97 1.61
C TYR A 150 0.63 25.00 2.43
#